data_AF-A0A562PHI4-F1
#
_entry.id   AF-A0A562PHI4-F1
#
_cell.length_a   1.000
_cell.length_b   1.000
_cell.length_c   1.000
_cell.angle_alpha   90.00
_cell.angle_beta   90.00
_cell.angle_gamma   90.00
#
_symmetry.space_group_name_H-M   'P 1'
#
loop_
_entity.id
_entity.type
_entity.pdbx_description
1 polymer ?
#
loop_
_entity_poly.entity_id
_entity_poly.type
_entity_poly.pdbx_seq_one_letter_code
_entity_poly.pdbx_strand_id
1 'polypeptide(L)'
;METVLQAAQLRAKGQHDEALALVDATLPTLADQERFMLMLQGLYAAEESANTAKAAAFARELAALEPNLVSIQPYVALEAEDIVSLDFKR
;
A
#
# COMPACT_ATOMS: atom_id res chain seq x y z
N MET A 1 -11.49 -0.09 -13.81
CA MET A 1 -10.85 -1.45 -13.78
C MET A 1 -9.64 -1.59 -14.72
N GLU A 2 -9.66 -1.01 -15.92
CA GLU A 2 -8.58 -1.12 -16.93
C GLU A 2 -7.20 -0.72 -16.39
N THR A 3 -7.12 0.38 -15.64
CA THR A 3 -5.85 0.88 -15.08
C THR A 3 -5.24 -0.04 -14.03
N VAL A 4 -6.07 -0.75 -13.25
CA VAL A 4 -5.59 -1.74 -12.26
C VAL A 4 -4.91 -2.90 -12.97
N LEU A 5 -5.51 -3.38 -14.07
CA LEU A 5 -4.93 -4.44 -14.89
C LEU A 5 -3.62 -3.97 -15.55
N GLN A 6 -3.57 -2.74 -16.03
CA GLN A 6 -2.36 -2.16 -16.62
C GLN A 6 -1.24 -2.05 -15.59
N ALA A 7 -1.53 -1.56 -14.37
CA ALA A 7 -0.54 -1.50 -13.29
C ALA A 7 -0.02 -2.90 -12.90
N ALA A 8 -0.92 -3.89 -12.83
CA ALA A 8 -0.54 -5.28 -12.56
C ALA A 8 0.35 -5.88 -13.67
N GLN A 9 0.08 -5.55 -14.95
CA GLN A 9 0.91 -5.97 -16.07
C GLN A 9 2.30 -5.34 -16.05
N LEU A 10 2.41 -4.05 -15.71
CA LEU A 10 3.70 -3.37 -15.57
C LEU A 10 4.53 -4.00 -14.44
N ARG A 11 3.90 -4.30 -13.29
CA ARG A 11 4.50 -5.08 -12.19
C ARG A 11 5.03 -6.43 -12.66
N ALA A 12 4.19 -7.22 -13.32
CA ALA A 12 4.56 -8.55 -13.81
C ALA A 12 5.73 -8.54 -14.81
N LYS A 13 5.99 -7.40 -15.47
CA LYS A 13 7.12 -7.19 -16.38
C LYS A 13 8.38 -6.67 -15.69
N GLY A 14 8.35 -6.42 -14.38
CA GLY A 14 9.46 -5.79 -13.65
C GLY A 14 9.53 -4.27 -13.81
N GLN A 15 8.54 -3.66 -14.47
CA GLN A 15 8.49 -2.21 -14.72
C GLN A 15 7.85 -1.50 -13.52
N HIS A 16 8.42 -1.67 -12.33
CA HIS A 16 7.84 -1.22 -11.08
C HIS A 16 7.69 0.30 -11.01
N ASP A 17 8.69 1.06 -11.48
CA ASP A 17 8.65 2.52 -11.49
C ASP A 17 7.55 3.07 -12.42
N GLU A 18 7.34 2.43 -13.57
CA GLU A 18 6.25 2.77 -14.49
C GLU A 18 4.89 2.44 -13.88
N ALA A 19 4.77 1.30 -13.18
CA ALA A 19 3.56 0.94 -12.45
C ALA A 19 3.24 1.99 -11.37
N LEU A 20 4.26 2.42 -10.61
CA LEU A 20 4.11 3.45 -9.58
C LEU A 20 3.72 4.82 -10.17
N ALA A 21 4.32 5.22 -11.28
CA ALA A 21 3.97 6.47 -11.96
C ALA A 21 2.52 6.45 -12.47
N LEU A 22 2.07 5.32 -13.02
CA LEU A 22 0.68 5.15 -13.45
C LEU A 22 -0.30 5.22 -12.26
N VAL A 23 0.06 4.58 -11.13
CA VAL A 23 -0.73 4.61 -9.90
C VAL A 23 -0.88 6.06 -9.41
N ASP A 24 0.23 6.78 -9.19
CA ASP A 24 0.22 8.16 -8.70
C ASP A 24 -0.62 9.10 -9.58
N ALA A 25 -0.51 8.96 -10.91
CA ALA A 25 -1.23 9.80 -11.85
C ALA A 25 -2.75 9.55 -11.84
N THR A 26 -3.17 8.33 -11.52
CA THR A 26 -4.57 7.91 -11.65
C THR A 26 -5.34 7.96 -10.33
N LEU A 27 -4.67 7.77 -9.19
CA LEU A 27 -5.33 7.77 -7.87
C LEU A 27 -6.25 8.97 -7.59
N PRO A 28 -5.90 10.22 -7.93
CA PRO A 28 -6.75 11.38 -7.67
C PRO A 28 -8.10 11.34 -8.41
N THR A 29 -8.19 10.60 -9.51
CA THR A 29 -9.37 10.60 -10.38
C THR A 29 -10.33 9.45 -10.11
N LEU A 30 -9.97 8.51 -9.21
CA LEU A 30 -10.74 7.30 -8.96
C LEU A 30 -11.64 7.40 -7.72
N ALA A 31 -12.77 6.68 -7.78
CA ALA A 31 -13.65 6.42 -6.64
C ALA A 31 -13.05 5.37 -5.69
N ASP A 32 -13.50 5.36 -4.43
CA ASP A 32 -12.86 4.65 -3.31
C ASP A 32 -12.57 3.16 -3.58
N GLN A 33 -13.50 2.43 -4.22
CA GLN A 33 -13.33 1.00 -4.46
C GLN A 33 -12.26 0.71 -5.52
N GLU A 34 -12.20 1.49 -6.60
CA GLU A 34 -11.16 1.36 -7.62
C GLU A 34 -9.81 1.89 -7.12
N ARG A 35 -9.85 2.92 -6.27
CA ARG A 35 -8.70 3.49 -5.59
C ARG A 35 -8.02 2.44 -4.72
N PHE A 36 -8.77 1.70 -3.90
CA PHE A 36 -8.24 0.62 -3.08
C PHE A 36 -7.46 -0.42 -3.91
N MET A 37 -8.08 -0.92 -4.98
CA MET A 37 -7.45 -1.93 -5.85
C MET A 37 -6.21 -1.39 -6.55
N LEU A 38 -6.21 -0.12 -6.94
CA LEU A 38 -5.03 0.50 -7.56
C LEU A 38 -3.91 0.75 -6.54
N MET A 39 -4.23 1.19 -5.33
CA MET A 39 -3.27 1.34 -4.24
C MET A 39 -2.61 0.02 -3.85
N LEU A 40 -3.35 -1.10 -3.88
CA LEU A 40 -2.76 -2.42 -3.69
C LEU A 40 -1.69 -2.73 -4.74
N GLN A 41 -1.94 -2.40 -6.01
CA GLN A 41 -0.89 -2.56 -7.04
C GLN A 41 0.28 -1.61 -6.81
N GLY A 42 0.02 -0.39 -6.34
CA GLY A 42 1.07 0.56 -5.93
C GLY A 42 1.94 0.04 -4.79
N LEU A 43 1.33 -0.51 -3.75
CA LEU A 43 2.02 -1.12 -2.61
C LEU A 43 2.98 -2.21 -3.09
N TYR A 44 2.48 -3.19 -3.85
CA TYR A 44 3.33 -4.29 -4.30
C TYR A 44 4.42 -3.83 -5.27
N ALA A 45 4.14 -2.85 -6.14
CA ALA A 45 5.16 -2.27 -7.01
C ALA A 45 6.27 -1.58 -6.20
N ALA A 46 5.89 -0.89 -5.12
CA ALA A 46 6.84 -0.26 -4.21
C ALA A 46 7.69 -1.30 -3.46
N GLU A 47 7.09 -2.41 -3.02
CA GLU A 47 7.83 -3.51 -2.37
C GLU A 47 8.82 -4.17 -3.33
N GLU A 48 8.39 -4.49 -4.54
CA GLU A 48 9.22 -5.15 -5.56
C GLU A 48 10.34 -4.24 -6.10
N SER A 49 10.18 -2.92 -6.01
CA SER A 49 11.24 -1.93 -6.29
C SER A 49 12.09 -1.56 -5.07
N ALA A 50 11.85 -2.18 -3.91
CA ALA A 50 12.46 -1.83 -2.64
C ALA A 50 12.27 -0.33 -2.24
N ASN A 51 11.22 0.31 -2.77
CA ASN A 51 10.82 1.67 -2.41
C ASN A 51 10.00 1.66 -1.12
N THR A 52 10.69 1.46 0.00
CA THR A 52 10.10 1.34 1.34
C THR A 52 9.26 2.56 1.74
N ALA A 53 9.65 3.75 1.31
CA ALA A 53 8.92 4.99 1.59
C ALA A 53 7.53 4.99 0.94
N LYS A 54 7.43 4.64 -0.34
CA LYS A 54 6.14 4.52 -1.02
C LYS A 54 5.32 3.34 -0.52
N ALA A 55 5.96 2.20 -0.23
CA ALA A 55 5.25 1.04 0.31
C ALA A 55 4.58 1.39 1.64
N ALA A 56 5.30 2.08 2.54
CA ALA A 56 4.73 2.55 3.80
C ALA A 56 3.59 3.58 3.61
N ALA A 57 3.71 4.48 2.64
CA ALA A 57 2.65 5.45 2.34
C ALA A 57 1.35 4.75 1.89
N PHE A 58 1.45 3.84 0.91
CA PHE A 58 0.28 3.07 0.47
C PHE A 58 -0.29 2.19 1.58
N ALA A 59 0.57 1.54 2.38
CA ALA A 59 0.13 0.69 3.47
C ALA A 59 -0.66 1.45 4.55
N ARG A 60 -0.23 2.67 4.92
CA ARG A 60 -0.97 3.52 5.86
C ARG A 60 -2.36 3.91 5.35
N GLU A 61 -2.44 4.34 4.10
CA GLU A 61 -3.72 4.71 3.50
C GLU A 61 -4.64 3.49 3.33
N LEU A 62 -4.09 2.33 2.97
CA LEU A 62 -4.84 1.07 2.91
C LEU A 62 -5.31 0.60 4.30
N ALA A 63 -4.53 0.83 5.35
CA ALA A 63 -4.91 0.48 6.73
C ALA A 63 -6.12 1.27 7.23
N ALA A 64 -6.27 2.52 6.79
CA ALA A 64 -7.43 3.33 7.11
C ALA A 64 -8.73 2.78 6.48
N LEU A 65 -8.61 2.02 5.39
CA LEU A 65 -9.74 1.40 4.67
C LEU A 65 -10.00 -0.03 5.15
N GLU A 66 -8.95 -0.85 5.23
CA GLU A 66 -8.99 -2.27 5.59
C GLU A 66 -7.84 -2.61 6.54
N PRO A 67 -7.97 -2.35 7.86
CA PRO A 67 -6.89 -2.49 8.83
C PRO A 67 -6.41 -3.93 9.01
N ASN A 68 -7.24 -4.92 8.67
CA ASN A 68 -6.94 -6.35 8.81
C ASN A 68 -6.32 -6.97 7.54
N LEU A 69 -6.01 -6.17 6.53
CA LEU A 69 -5.40 -6.65 5.30
C LEU A 69 -3.99 -7.19 5.59
N VAL A 70 -3.74 -8.48 5.29
CA VAL A 70 -2.49 -9.17 5.64
C VAL A 70 -1.26 -8.52 4.97
N SER A 71 -1.39 -8.08 3.73
CA SER A 71 -0.29 -7.49 2.94
C SER A 71 0.28 -6.21 3.53
N ILE A 72 -0.48 -5.48 4.36
CA ILE A 72 -0.03 -4.24 4.98
C ILE A 72 0.44 -4.40 6.42
N GLN A 73 0.21 -5.57 7.04
CA GLN A 73 0.57 -5.82 8.45
C GLN A 73 2.04 -5.53 8.79
N PRO A 74 3.03 -5.79 7.92
CA PRO A 74 4.42 -5.39 8.18
C PRO A 74 4.61 -3.89 8.43
N TYR A 75 3.71 -3.03 7.94
CA TYR A 75 3.79 -1.57 8.08
C TYR A 75 2.93 -1.02 9.22
N VAL A 76 1.84 -1.71 9.59
CA VAL A 76 0.84 -1.19 10.53
C VAL A 76 0.85 -1.88 11.90
N ALA A 77 1.45 -3.08 12.00
CA ALA A 77 1.57 -3.80 13.27
C ALA A 77 2.41 -3.06 14.34
N LEU A 78 3.04 -1.93 13.98
CA LEU A 78 3.80 -1.06 14.88
C LEU A 78 3.01 0.17 15.36
N GLU A 79 1.82 0.46 14.80
CA GLU A 79 1.04 1.66 15.14
C GLU A 79 -0.11 1.39 16.13
N ALA A 80 -0.41 0.13 16.44
CA ALA A 80 -1.31 -0.23 17.53
C ALA A 80 -0.56 -0.02 18.85
N GLU A 81 -0.94 1.00 19.63
CA GLU A 81 -1.13 1.11 21.09
C GLU A 81 -0.41 0.18 22.12
N ASP A 82 0.49 -0.72 21.74
CA ASP A 82 1.05 -1.80 22.57
C ASP A 82 2.30 -1.42 23.38
N ILE A 83 2.82 -0.20 23.24
CA ILE A 83 3.99 0.24 24.05
C ILE A 83 3.56 0.92 25.36
N VAL A 84 2.29 1.32 25.55
CA VAL A 84 1.87 2.10 26.73
C VAL A 84 1.28 1.25 27.87
N SER A 85 1.03 -0.05 27.68
CA SER A 85 0.46 -0.91 28.75
C SER A 85 1.48 -1.78 29.50
N LEU A 86 2.78 -1.70 29.16
CA LEU A 86 3.85 -2.30 29.99
C LEU A 86 4.27 -1.32 31.11
N ASP A 87 3.28 -0.82 31.84
CA ASP A 87 3.48 -0.27 33.17
C ASP A 87 3.83 -1.45 34.09
N PHE A 88 5.10 -1.86 34.05
CA PHE A 88 5.69 -2.75 35.04
C PHE A 88 5.61 -2.04 36.39
N LYS A 89 4.46 -2.17 37.06
CA LYS A 89 4.32 -1.90 38.48
C LYS A 89 5.35 -2.77 39.21
N ARG A 90 6.43 -2.10 39.62
CA ARG A 90 7.42 -2.59 40.58
C ARG A 90 6.78 -2.84 41.94
#